data_AF-A0A377KRI1-F1
#
_entry.id   AF-A0A377KRI1-F1
#
_cell.length_a   1.000
_cell.length_b   1.000
_cell.length_c   1.000
_cell.angle_alpha   90.00
_cell.angle_beta   90.00
_cell.angle_gamma   90.00
#
_symmetry.space_group_name_H-M   'P 1'
#
loop_
_entity.id
_entity.type
_entity.pdbx_description
1 polymer ?
#
loop_
_entity_poly.entity_id
_entity_poly.type
_entity_poly.pdbx_seq_one_letter_code
_entity_poly.pdbx_strand_id
1 'polypeptide(L)'
;MYAPYVSLVKKLFPKAQLIIDRFHIVQHIGRTFRNHRIKETNQLLKSKEQKHYQLGKQLKRYWKLLQKDERKLDYTRRLWRPGFKAHLTETDIVDRLLKGSPALRVGYQLYQDFLYAVKERDYVSFEELLTNNIMLPEGYQTRP
;
A
#
# COMPACT_ATOMS: atom_id res chain seq x y z
N MET A 1 11.00 13.80 1.36
CA MET A 1 12.26 14.43 1.84
C MET A 1 11.92 15.37 2.98
N TYR A 2 12.80 15.52 3.96
CA TYR A 2 12.60 16.49 5.03
C TYR A 2 12.75 17.91 4.46
N ALA A 3 11.69 18.73 4.60
CA ALA A 3 11.55 20.02 3.91
C ALA A 3 12.74 20.99 4.12
N PRO A 4 13.39 21.04 5.31
CA PRO A 4 14.58 21.84 5.51
C PRO A 4 15.78 21.51 4.62
N TYR A 5 15.91 20.28 4.10
CA TYR A 5 16.99 19.97 3.15
C TYR A 5 16.74 20.60 1.78
N VAL A 6 15.49 20.66 1.34
CA VAL A 6 15.15 21.27 0.04
C VAL A 6 15.46 22.77 0.05
N SER A 7 15.12 23.46 1.14
CA SER A 7 15.44 24.88 1.30
C SER A 7 16.94 25.12 1.47
N LEU A 8 17.65 24.28 2.22
CA LEU A 8 19.10 24.38 2.40
C LEU A 8 19.87 24.17 1.08
N VAL A 9 19.52 23.15 0.30
CA VAL A 9 20.16 22.85 -0.99
C VAL A 9 19.97 24.02 -1.97
N LYS A 10 18.77 24.60 -2.03
CA LYS A 10 18.51 25.79 -2.86
C LYS A 10 19.32 27.01 -2.42
N LYS A 11 19.60 27.16 -1.11
CA LYS A 11 20.39 28.27 -0.58
C LYS A 11 21.89 28.11 -0.88
N LEU A 12 22.43 26.91 -0.74
CA LEU A 12 23.86 26.64 -0.95
C LEU A 12 24.22 26.46 -2.44
N PHE A 13 23.30 25.91 -3.23
CA PHE A 13 23.50 25.62 -4.65
C PHE A 13 22.31 26.12 -5.47
N PRO A 14 22.18 27.44 -5.65
CA PRO A 14 21.00 28.05 -6.30
C PRO A 14 20.80 27.63 -7.77
N LYS A 15 21.85 27.12 -8.43
CA LYS A 15 21.80 26.60 -9.80
C LYS A 15 21.60 25.08 -9.88
N ALA A 16 21.58 24.36 -8.75
CA ALA A 16 21.46 22.91 -8.76
C ALA A 16 20.00 22.45 -8.94
N GLN A 17 19.80 21.49 -9.83
CA GLN A 17 18.51 20.82 -9.99
C GLN A 17 18.41 19.65 -9.01
N LEU A 18 17.43 19.70 -8.12
CA LEU A 18 17.16 18.61 -7.19
C LEU A 18 16.34 17.54 -7.91
N ILE A 19 17.00 16.46 -8.32
CA ILE A 19 16.34 15.30 -8.94
C ILE A 19 16.10 14.26 -7.84
N ILE A 20 14.83 13.97 -7.54
CA ILE A 20 14.48 12.88 -6.64
C ILE A 20 14.56 11.58 -7.44
N ASP A 21 15.41 10.66 -6.99
CA ASP A 21 15.56 9.36 -7.63
C ASP A 21 14.25 8.56 -7.59
N ARG A 22 13.81 8.08 -8.76
CA ARG A 22 12.59 7.27 -8.94
C ARG A 22 12.57 6.02 -8.04
N PHE A 23 13.72 5.38 -7.82
CA PHE A 23 13.85 4.26 -6.91
C PHE A 23 13.43 4.62 -5.49
N HIS A 24 13.80 5.81 -5.02
CA HIS A 24 13.47 6.27 -3.68
C HIS A 24 11.97 6.52 -3.53
N ILE A 25 11.32 7.03 -4.58
CA ILE A 25 9.86 7.23 -4.60
C ILE A 25 9.13 5.89 -4.54
N VAL A 26 9.48 4.94 -5.41
CA VAL A 26 8.89 3.59 -5.43
C VAL A 26 9.10 2.87 -4.11
N GLN A 27 10.32 2.95 -3.56
CA GLN A 27 10.65 2.37 -2.27
C GLN A 27 9.82 3.00 -1.13
N HIS A 28 9.63 4.33 -1.16
CA HIS A 28 8.80 5.01 -0.17
C HIS A 28 7.35 4.55 -0.26
N ILE A 29 6.75 4.55 -1.44
CA ILE A 29 5.36 4.10 -1.65
C ILE A 29 5.15 2.68 -1.08
N GLY A 30 6.04 1.74 -1.43
CA GLY A 30 5.96 0.37 -0.94
C GLY A 30 6.11 0.26 0.59
N ARG A 31 6.99 1.06 1.19
CA ARG A 31 7.14 1.12 2.66
C ARG A 31 5.92 1.73 3.32
N THR A 32 5.33 2.78 2.74
CA THR A 32 4.17 3.45 3.32
C THR A 32 2.95 2.52 3.31
N PHE A 33 2.66 1.84 2.19
CA PHE A 33 1.60 0.83 2.15
C PHE A 33 1.86 -0.32 3.13
N ARG A 34 3.11 -0.81 3.20
CA ARG A 34 3.50 -1.84 4.17
C ARG A 34 3.20 -1.40 5.61
N ASN A 35 3.55 -0.17 5.98
CA ASN A 35 3.35 0.37 7.31
C ASN A 35 1.86 0.57 7.63
N HIS A 36 1.09 1.09 6.67
CA HIS A 36 -0.36 1.20 6.79
C HIS A 36 -1.00 -0.16 7.07
N ARG A 37 -0.68 -1.17 6.27
CA ARG A 37 -1.15 -2.54 6.47
C ARG A 37 -0.76 -3.11 7.84
N ILE A 38 0.44 -2.82 8.36
CA ILE A 38 0.86 -3.22 9.72
C ILE A 38 -0.01 -2.53 10.78
N LYS A 39 -0.22 -1.21 10.65
CA LYS A 39 -1.04 -0.42 11.57
C LYS A 39 -2.46 -1.00 11.65
N GLU A 40 -3.11 -1.20 10.51
CA GLU A 40 -4.44 -1.80 10.41
C GLU A 40 -4.49 -3.20 11.03
N THR A 41 -3.53 -4.06 10.67
CA THR A 41 -3.45 -5.43 11.23
C THR A 41 -3.32 -5.41 12.75
N ASN A 42 -2.46 -4.54 13.29
CA ASN A 42 -2.23 -4.46 14.73
C ASN A 42 -3.44 -3.90 15.49
N GLN A 43 -4.15 -2.93 14.91
CA GLN A 43 -5.40 -2.42 15.49
C GLN A 43 -6.46 -3.51 15.55
N LEU A 44 -6.67 -4.24 14.45
CA LEU A 44 -7.63 -5.34 14.38
C LEU A 44 -7.28 -6.49 15.35
N LEU A 45 -6.01 -6.82 15.52
CA LEU A 45 -5.55 -7.84 16.47
C LEU A 45 -5.72 -7.44 17.94
N LYS A 46 -5.88 -6.15 18.24
CA LYS A 46 -6.19 -5.64 19.60
C LYS A 46 -7.68 -5.49 19.86
N SER A 47 -8.52 -5.64 18.83
CA SER A 47 -9.97 -5.51 18.96
C SER A 47 -10.56 -6.64 19.80
N LYS A 48 -11.50 -6.30 20.69
CA LYS A 48 -12.28 -7.28 21.46
C LYS A 48 -13.36 -7.95 20.62
N GLU A 49 -13.72 -7.36 19.48
CA GLU A 49 -14.70 -7.96 18.58
C GLU A 49 -14.08 -9.12 17.81
N GLN A 50 -14.67 -10.31 17.96
CA GLN A 50 -14.14 -11.55 17.39
C GLN A 50 -13.99 -11.48 15.86
N LYS A 51 -14.91 -10.80 15.16
CA LYS A 51 -14.85 -10.61 13.70
C LYS A 51 -13.62 -9.80 13.30
N HIS A 52 -13.37 -8.68 13.97
CA HIS A 52 -12.20 -7.84 13.74
C HIS A 52 -10.89 -8.56 14.08
N TYR A 53 -10.85 -9.25 15.22
CA TYR A 53 -9.69 -10.06 15.59
C TYR A 53 -9.37 -11.15 14.56
N GLN A 54 -10.40 -11.84 14.06
CA GLN A 54 -10.25 -12.85 13.00
C GLN A 54 -9.73 -12.24 11.69
N LEU A 55 -10.26 -11.07 11.29
CA LEU A 55 -9.76 -10.34 10.13
C LEU A 55 -8.28 -9.95 10.31
N GLY A 56 -7.88 -9.47 11.49
CA GLY A 56 -6.49 -9.16 11.82
C GLY A 56 -5.57 -10.38 11.65
N LYS A 57 -5.99 -11.57 12.07
CA LYS A 57 -5.24 -12.83 11.85
C LYS A 57 -5.14 -13.18 10.36
N GLN A 58 -6.21 -12.99 9.60
CA GLN A 58 -6.20 -13.26 8.15
C GLN A 58 -5.27 -12.28 7.42
N LEU A 59 -5.35 -10.97 7.72
CA LEU A 59 -4.43 -9.96 7.20
C LEU A 59 -2.97 -10.28 7.53
N LYS A 60 -2.69 -10.68 8.78
CA LYS A 60 -1.35 -11.10 9.20
C LYS A 60 -0.87 -12.34 8.44
N ARG A 61 -1.74 -13.30 8.15
CA ARG A 61 -1.37 -14.55 7.45
C ARG A 61 -1.11 -14.33 5.96
N TYR A 62 -1.95 -13.54 5.30
CA TYR A 62 -1.97 -13.40 3.84
C TYR A 62 -1.33 -12.09 3.35
N TRP A 63 -0.55 -11.40 4.19
CA TRP A 63 0.08 -10.11 3.88
C TRP A 63 0.88 -10.09 2.57
N LYS A 64 1.51 -11.20 2.18
CA LYS A 64 2.29 -11.30 0.94
C LYS A 64 1.42 -11.12 -0.31
N LEU A 65 0.16 -11.53 -0.27
CA LEU A 65 -0.77 -11.37 -1.39
C LEU A 65 -1.11 -9.88 -1.61
N LEU A 66 -1.24 -9.10 -0.52
CA LEU A 66 -1.48 -7.66 -0.60
C LEU A 66 -0.30 -6.88 -1.18
N GLN A 67 0.92 -7.43 -1.13
CA GLN A 67 2.12 -6.81 -1.71
C GLN A 67 2.46 -7.33 -3.11
N LYS A 68 1.75 -8.37 -3.56
CA LYS A 68 1.95 -8.93 -4.90
C LYS A 68 1.30 -8.00 -5.92
N ASP A 69 1.96 -7.84 -7.07
CA ASP A 69 1.36 -7.18 -8.25
C ASP A 69 0.06 -7.90 -8.58
N GLU A 70 -1.05 -7.16 -8.61
CA GLU A 70 -2.40 -7.69 -8.78
C GLU A 70 -2.51 -8.58 -10.03
N ARG A 71 -1.81 -8.21 -11.11
CA ARG A 71 -1.79 -8.96 -12.38
C ARG A 71 -1.15 -10.33 -12.27
N LYS A 72 -0.42 -10.59 -11.19
CA LYS A 72 0.22 -11.88 -10.90
C LYS A 72 -0.59 -12.72 -9.91
N LEU A 73 -1.69 -12.20 -9.36
CA LEU A 73 -2.55 -12.97 -8.47
C LEU A 73 -3.20 -14.10 -9.26
N ASP A 74 -3.21 -15.29 -8.66
CA ASP A 74 -3.88 -16.44 -9.25
C ASP A 74 -5.40 -16.31 -9.07
N TYR A 75 -6.12 -16.24 -10.20
CA TYR A 75 -7.58 -16.18 -10.27
C TYR A 75 -8.24 -17.51 -10.65
N THR A 76 -7.46 -18.56 -10.90
CA THR A 76 -7.95 -19.86 -11.39
C THR A 76 -7.86 -20.94 -10.31
N ARG A 77 -6.71 -21.03 -9.62
CA ARG A 77 -6.43 -22.13 -8.69
C ARG A 77 -7.11 -21.90 -7.35
N ARG A 78 -8.18 -22.65 -7.10
CA ARG A 78 -8.84 -22.69 -5.79
C ARG A 78 -8.16 -23.68 -4.86
N LEU A 79 -7.70 -23.20 -3.71
CA LEU A 79 -7.07 -24.03 -2.68
C LEU A 79 -7.80 -23.89 -1.36
N TRP A 80 -7.84 -24.96 -0.57
CA TRP A 80 -8.41 -24.90 0.78
C TRP A 80 -7.64 -23.88 1.65
N ARG A 81 -8.36 -22.90 2.18
CA ARG A 81 -7.81 -21.84 3.05
C ARG A 81 -8.40 -21.97 4.45
N PRO A 82 -7.68 -22.57 5.42
CA PRO A 82 -8.20 -22.78 6.78
C PRO A 82 -8.65 -21.48 7.47
N GLY A 83 -8.02 -20.34 7.16
CA GLY A 83 -8.40 -19.05 7.73
C GLY A 83 -9.79 -18.56 7.31
N PHE A 84 -10.31 -19.06 6.20
CA PHE A 84 -11.63 -18.72 5.63
C PHE A 84 -12.60 -19.92 5.60
N LYS A 85 -12.12 -21.13 5.95
CA LYS A 85 -12.88 -22.39 5.85
C LYS A 85 -13.54 -22.59 4.47
N ALA A 86 -12.82 -22.22 3.41
CA ALA A 86 -13.31 -22.29 2.04
C ALA A 86 -12.18 -22.54 1.05
N HIS A 87 -12.53 -23.06 -0.14
CA HIS A 87 -11.64 -23.12 -1.30
C HIS A 87 -11.65 -21.76 -2.01
N LEU A 88 -10.52 -21.06 -2.00
CA LEU A 88 -10.40 -19.69 -2.51
C LEU A 88 -9.17 -19.54 -3.41
N THR A 89 -9.30 -18.70 -4.42
CA THR A 89 -8.18 -18.20 -5.23
C THR A 89 -7.37 -17.16 -4.46
N GLU A 90 -6.26 -16.67 -5.03
CA GLU A 90 -5.54 -15.55 -4.42
C GLU A 90 -6.34 -14.25 -4.50
N THR A 91 -7.03 -14.01 -5.63
CA THR A 91 -7.92 -12.85 -5.82
C THR A 91 -9.06 -12.84 -4.81
N ASP A 92 -9.74 -13.98 -4.60
CA ASP A 92 -10.80 -14.13 -3.60
C ASP A 92 -10.33 -13.77 -2.19
N ILE A 93 -9.09 -14.13 -1.85
CA ILE A 93 -8.51 -13.81 -0.54
C ILE A 93 -8.28 -12.31 -0.42
N VAL A 94 -7.65 -11.69 -1.42
CA VAL A 94 -7.39 -10.25 -1.43
C VAL A 94 -8.72 -9.48 -1.31
N ASP A 95 -9.72 -9.82 -2.12
CA ASP A 95 -11.03 -9.17 -2.09
C ASP A 95 -11.70 -9.25 -0.72
N ARG A 96 -11.67 -10.43 -0.08
CA ARG A 96 -12.26 -10.61 1.27
C ARG A 96 -11.51 -9.81 2.33
N LEU A 97 -10.19 -9.74 2.26
CA LEU A 97 -9.39 -8.95 3.19
C LEU A 97 -9.69 -7.46 3.05
N LEU A 98 -9.75 -6.95 1.81
CA LEU A 98 -10.00 -5.55 1.52
C LEU A 98 -11.46 -5.15 1.82
N LYS A 99 -12.43 -6.05 1.60
CA LYS A 99 -13.83 -5.84 2.01
C LYS A 99 -13.96 -5.64 3.53
N GLY A 100 -13.11 -6.30 4.32
CA GLY A 100 -13.09 -6.16 5.78
C GLY A 100 -12.40 -4.90 6.30
N SER A 101 -11.59 -4.21 5.50
CA SER A 101 -10.92 -2.96 5.87
C SER A 101 -10.99 -1.95 4.72
N PRO A 102 -12.04 -1.10 4.70
CA PRO A 102 -12.18 -0.05 3.68
C PRO A 102 -11.00 0.92 3.63
N ALA A 103 -10.43 1.27 4.79
CA ALA A 103 -9.24 2.10 4.87
C ALA A 103 -8.06 1.45 4.13
N LEU A 104 -7.81 0.16 4.37
CA LEU A 104 -6.76 -0.59 3.69
C LEU A 104 -7.00 -0.73 2.19
N ARG A 105 -8.26 -0.85 1.75
CA ARG A 105 -8.64 -0.93 0.32
C ARG A 105 -8.19 0.28 -0.48
N VAL A 106 -8.39 1.50 0.05
CA VAL A 106 -7.93 2.72 -0.61
C VAL A 106 -6.40 2.72 -0.76
N GLY A 107 -5.69 2.38 0.32
CA GLY A 107 -4.23 2.30 0.29
C GLY A 107 -3.70 1.21 -0.64
N TYR A 108 -4.42 0.09 -0.77
CA TYR A 108 -4.06 -1.00 -1.68
C TYR A 108 -4.22 -0.57 -3.14
N GLN A 109 -5.34 0.07 -3.48
CA GLN A 109 -5.58 0.53 -4.86
C GLN A 109 -4.47 1.49 -5.29
N LEU A 110 -4.20 2.51 -4.48
CA LEU A 110 -3.12 3.47 -4.76
C LEU A 110 -1.76 2.77 -4.93
N TYR A 111 -1.46 1.79 -4.08
CA TYR A 111 -0.23 1.01 -4.19
C TYR A 111 -0.17 0.21 -5.51
N GLN A 112 -1.26 -0.42 -5.94
CA GLN A 112 -1.31 -1.16 -7.20
C GLN A 112 -1.22 -0.24 -8.41
N ASP A 113 -1.87 0.93 -8.37
CA ASP A 113 -1.79 1.93 -9.44
C ASP A 113 -0.35 2.42 -9.63
N PHE A 114 0.36 2.67 -8.52
CA PHE A 114 1.79 2.99 -8.58
C PHE A 114 2.63 1.83 -9.13
N LEU A 115 2.37 0.59 -8.71
CA LEU A 115 3.08 -0.58 -9.25
C LEU A 115 2.85 -0.73 -10.75
N TYR A 116 1.63 -0.46 -11.21
CA TYR A 116 1.27 -0.49 -12.61
C TYR A 116 2.04 0.58 -13.40
N ALA A 117 1.93 1.85 -13.00
CA ALA A 117 2.59 2.96 -13.69
C ALA A 117 4.11 2.78 -13.79
N VAL A 118 4.75 2.32 -12.70
CA VAL A 118 6.19 2.04 -12.68
C VAL A 118 6.57 0.91 -13.64
N LYS A 119 5.77 -0.15 -13.71
CA LYS A 119 6.08 -1.33 -14.53
C LYS A 119 5.82 -1.09 -16.02
N GLU A 120 4.77 -0.35 -16.36
CA GLU A 120 4.47 0.05 -17.73
C GLU A 120 5.30 1.26 -18.20
N ARG A 121 6.09 1.86 -17.30
CA ARG A 121 6.83 3.10 -17.56
C ARG A 121 5.93 4.26 -18.00
N ASP A 122 4.69 4.25 -17.51
CA ASP A 122 3.70 5.29 -17.76
C ASP A 122 3.97 6.49 -16.85
N TYR A 123 4.69 7.46 -17.40
CA TYR A 123 5.07 8.67 -16.68
C TYR A 123 3.86 9.57 -16.36
N VAL A 124 2.88 9.63 -17.26
CA VAL A 124 1.71 10.51 -17.10
C VAL A 124 0.89 10.04 -15.90
N SER A 125 0.52 8.75 -15.88
CA SER A 125 -0.19 8.15 -14.76
C SER A 125 0.60 8.26 -13.45
N PHE A 126 1.93 8.11 -13.49
CA PHE A 126 2.77 8.23 -12.30
C PHE A 126 2.76 9.66 -11.70
N GLU A 127 2.89 10.69 -12.53
CA GLU A 127 2.82 12.09 -12.09
C GLU A 127 1.42 12.45 -11.57
N GLU A 128 0.36 11.98 -12.24
CA GLU A 128 -1.01 12.16 -11.79
C GLU A 128 -1.22 11.54 -10.40
N LEU A 129 -0.70 10.33 -10.15
CA LEU A 129 -0.78 9.68 -8.84
C LEU A 129 0.01 10.43 -7.75
N LEU A 130 1.06 11.17 -8.11
CA LEU A 130 1.84 11.99 -7.16
C LEU A 130 1.18 13.34 -6.85
N THR A 131 0.49 13.93 -7.82
CA THR A 131 -0.12 15.26 -7.71
C THR A 131 -1.57 15.22 -7.24
N ASN A 132 -2.29 14.13 -7.52
CA ASN A 132 -3.63 13.95 -7.01
C ASN A 132 -3.59 13.93 -5.48
N ASN A 133 -4.26 14.92 -4.89
CA ASN A 133 -4.43 15.07 -3.45
C ASN A 133 -5.45 14.03 -2.95
N ILE A 134 -5.12 12.76 -3.16
CA ILE A 134 -5.91 11.63 -2.69
C ILE A 134 -6.01 11.80 -1.17
N MET A 135 -7.21 11.67 -0.60
CA MET A 135 -7.37 11.57 0.85
C MET A 135 -6.60 10.35 1.34
N LEU A 136 -5.33 10.58 1.62
CA LEU A 136 -4.39 9.61 2.13
C LEU A 136 -4.95 9.17 3.49
N PRO A 137 -5.15 7.86 3.73
CA PRO A 137 -5.62 7.38 5.03
C PRO A 137 -4.76 7.98 6.15
N GLU A 138 -5.32 8.25 7.34
CA GLU A 138 -4.60 8.94 8.43
C GLU A 138 -3.21 8.36 8.76
N GLY A 139 -2.96 7.07 8.44
CA GLY A 139 -1.65 6.43 8.57
C GLY A 139 -0.55 6.87 7.60
N TYR A 140 -0.87 7.67 6.58
CA TYR A 140 0.05 8.17 5.56
C TYR A 140 0.46 9.63 5.78
N GLN A 141 -0.24 10.34 6.66
CA GLN A 141 0.11 11.70 7.03
C GLN A 141 1.34 11.67 7.95
N THR A 142 2.41 12.36 7.55
CA THR A 142 3.53 12.64 8.45
C THR A 142 3.00 13.55 9.56
N ARG A 143 3.04 13.09 10.82
CA ARG A 143 2.79 13.98 11.95
C ARG A 143 3.79 15.15 11.87
N PRO A 144 3.34 16.39 12.09
CA PRO A 144 4.21 17.56 12.09
C PRO A 144 5.32 17.44 13.15
#